data_AF-A0A843TPC7-F1
#
_entry.id   AF-A0A843TPC7-F1
#
_cell.length_a   1.000
_cell.length_b   1.000
_cell.length_c   1.000
_cell.angle_alpha   90.00
_cell.angle_beta   90.00
_cell.angle_gamma   90.00
#
_symmetry.space_group_name_H-M   'P 1'
#
loop_
_entity.id
_entity.type
_entity.pdbx_description
1 polymer ?
#
loop_
_entity_poly.entity_id
_entity_poly.type
_entity_poly.pdbx_seq_one_letter_code
_entity_poly.pdbx_strand_id
1 'polypeptide(L)'
;MFTRRFAFTRPEDLPRARAVWEITAQTNLRKSMWEVRDKAMKTTCNRDLMAWVDYGPVWLRRDYWESLCKRWATGPWQQRSQAAIRNIATQPEKNVHTSGSVSYATHSKKLHHDLERASTFRELFDRTHKRKGMDDYVTESACTIAETYDRTMAERYTEGTPQPDLDADA
;
A
#
# COMPACT_ATOMS: atom_id res chain seq x y z
N MET A 1 6.07 17.29 -24.29
CA MET A 1 6.49 15.89 -24.02
C MET A 1 5.34 14.93 -23.64
N PHE A 2 4.06 15.33 -23.68
CA PHE A 2 2.90 14.41 -23.53
C PHE A 2 2.06 14.37 -24.81
N THR A 3 1.77 15.54 -25.37
CA THR A 3 1.07 15.76 -26.65
C THR A 3 1.82 15.27 -27.90
N ARG A 4 3.13 15.02 -27.80
CA ARG A 4 3.97 14.65 -28.95
C ARG A 4 4.01 13.13 -29.20
N ARG A 5 3.57 12.33 -28.23
CA ARG A 5 3.63 10.85 -28.26
C ARG A 5 2.25 10.20 -28.39
N PHE A 6 1.20 10.89 -27.96
CA PHE A 6 -0.18 10.40 -28.02
C PHE A 6 -1.00 11.35 -28.87
N ALA A 7 -1.52 10.85 -30.00
CA ALA A 7 -2.51 11.56 -30.80
C ALA A 7 -3.87 11.31 -30.18
N PHE A 8 -4.51 12.37 -29.68
CA PHE A 8 -5.85 12.31 -29.13
C PHE A 8 -6.84 12.67 -30.24
N THR A 9 -7.79 11.78 -30.50
CA THR A 9 -8.76 11.94 -31.59
C THR A 9 -9.77 13.04 -31.29
N ARG A 10 -10.12 13.24 -30.01
CA ARG A 10 -11.03 14.29 -29.59
C ARG A 10 -10.36 15.31 -28.67
N PRO A 11 -10.69 16.61 -28.77
CA PRO A 11 -10.12 17.65 -27.93
C PRO A 11 -10.31 17.43 -26.42
N GLU A 12 -11.42 16.81 -26.02
CA GLU A 12 -11.76 16.48 -24.63
C GLU A 12 -10.94 15.32 -24.02
N ASP A 13 -10.33 14.48 -24.86
CA ASP A 13 -9.57 13.32 -24.40
C ASP A 13 -8.24 13.73 -23.78
N LEU A 14 -7.63 14.83 -24.24
CA LEU A 14 -6.36 15.31 -23.71
C LEU A 14 -6.46 15.77 -22.25
N PRO A 15 -7.40 16.65 -21.85
CA PRO A 15 -7.61 17.00 -20.44
C PRO A 15 -7.93 15.78 -19.58
N ARG A 16 -8.76 14.85 -20.08
CA ARG A 16 -9.14 13.64 -19.33
C ARG A 16 -7.97 12.69 -19.14
N ALA A 17 -7.18 12.45 -20.18
CA ALA A 17 -5.97 11.64 -20.11
C ALA A 17 -4.92 12.26 -19.20
N ARG A 18 -4.79 13.60 -19.22
CA ARG A 18 -3.93 14.33 -18.28
C ARG A 18 -4.39 14.15 -16.83
N ALA A 19 -5.68 14.28 -16.55
CA ALA A 19 -6.23 14.09 -15.20
C ALA A 19 -5.97 12.66 -14.69
N VAL A 20 -6.23 11.64 -15.51
CA VAL A 20 -5.94 10.24 -15.17
C VAL A 20 -4.44 10.02 -14.97
N TRP A 21 -3.61 10.60 -15.83
CA TRP A 21 -2.16 10.53 -15.70
C TRP A 21 -1.68 11.18 -14.40
N GLU A 22 -2.18 12.36 -14.03
CA GLU A 22 -1.78 13.06 -12.81
C GLU A 22 -2.18 12.27 -11.56
N ILE A 23 -3.40 11.72 -11.51
CA ILE A 23 -3.85 10.82 -10.43
C ILE A 23 -2.95 9.58 -10.35
N THR A 24 -2.72 8.93 -11.49
CA THR A 24 -1.95 7.69 -11.57
C THR A 24 -0.46 7.91 -11.26
N ALA A 25 0.10 9.03 -11.70
CA ALA A 25 1.48 9.40 -11.43
C ALA A 25 1.64 9.73 -9.95
N GLN A 26 0.70 10.43 -9.32
CA GLN A 26 0.75 10.73 -7.88
C GLN A 26 0.72 9.46 -7.03
N THR A 27 -0.19 8.52 -7.33
CA THR A 27 -0.31 7.26 -6.57
C THR A 27 0.91 6.36 -6.76
N ASN A 28 1.49 6.34 -7.96
CA ASN A 28 2.65 5.49 -8.27
C ASN A 28 4.00 6.15 -8.01
N LEU A 29 4.08 7.47 -7.83
CA LEU A 29 5.35 8.19 -7.66
C LEU A 29 6.17 7.61 -6.52
N ARG A 30 5.53 7.27 -5.39
CA ARG A 30 6.20 6.65 -4.25
C ARG A 30 6.90 5.35 -4.64
N LYS A 31 6.20 4.48 -5.37
CA LYS A 31 6.73 3.19 -5.82
C LYS A 31 7.86 3.40 -6.84
N SER A 32 7.63 4.23 -7.86
CA SER A 32 8.66 4.55 -8.86
C SER A 32 9.91 5.16 -8.25
N MET A 33 9.78 6.04 -7.26
CA MET A 33 10.92 6.61 -6.54
C MET A 33 11.66 5.55 -5.71
N TRP A 34 10.94 4.60 -5.10
CA TRP A 34 11.57 3.48 -4.41
C TRP A 34 12.35 2.59 -5.38
N GLU A 35 11.77 2.22 -6.52
CA GLU A 35 12.42 1.37 -7.54
C GLU A 35 13.70 2.02 -8.09
N VAL A 36 13.65 3.33 -8.35
CA VAL A 36 14.82 4.08 -8.81
C VAL A 36 15.92 4.11 -7.76
N ARG A 37 15.58 4.34 -6.48
CA ARG A 37 16.55 4.33 -5.38
C ARG A 37 17.16 2.94 -5.18
N ASP A 38 16.35 1.90 -5.21
CA ASP A 38 16.80 0.51 -5.10
C ASP A 38 17.74 0.14 -6.26
N LYS A 39 17.41 0.56 -7.48
CA LYS A 39 18.28 0.39 -8.65
C LYS A 39 19.63 1.10 -8.46
N ALA A 40 19.63 2.38 -8.05
CA ALA A 40 20.85 3.13 -7.82
C ALA A 40 21.73 2.51 -6.73
N MET A 41 21.12 2.08 -5.62
CA MET A 41 21.81 1.34 -4.54
C MET A 41 22.45 0.05 -5.05
N LYS A 42 21.71 -0.76 -5.82
CA LYS A 42 22.21 -2.03 -6.37
C LYS A 42 23.32 -1.83 -7.39
N THR A 43 23.23 -0.81 -8.24
CA THR A 43 24.26 -0.52 -9.26
C THR A 43 25.54 0.00 -8.62
N THR A 44 25.45 0.84 -7.59
CA THR A 44 26.62 1.40 -6.91
C THR A 44 27.23 0.46 -5.88
N CYS A 45 26.49 -0.58 -5.46
CA CYS A 45 26.79 -1.38 -4.27
C CYS A 45 27.08 -0.52 -3.02
N ASN A 46 26.56 0.71 -2.98
CA ASN A 46 26.86 1.70 -1.95
C ASN A 46 25.55 2.23 -1.36
N ARG A 47 25.49 2.35 -0.03
CA ARG A 47 24.35 2.93 0.69
C ARG A 47 24.47 4.44 0.88
N ASP A 48 25.62 5.02 0.52
CA ASP A 48 25.80 6.47 0.46
C ASP A 48 24.92 7.07 -0.65
N LEU A 49 23.99 7.92 -0.22
CA LEU A 49 23.01 8.59 -1.08
C LEU A 49 23.68 9.58 -2.05
N MET A 50 24.87 10.07 -1.73
CA MET A 50 25.64 10.94 -2.61
C MET A 50 26.28 10.16 -3.76
N ALA A 51 26.59 8.87 -3.57
CA ALA A 51 27.08 8.01 -4.63
C ALA A 51 26.01 7.73 -5.71
N TRP A 52 24.74 8.03 -5.45
CA TRP A 52 23.63 7.76 -6.35
C TRP A 52 23.36 8.88 -7.37
N VAL A 53 24.02 10.04 -7.27
CA VAL A 53 23.75 11.24 -8.08
C VAL A 53 23.84 10.96 -9.59
N ASP A 54 24.77 10.09 -10.02
CA ASP A 54 24.95 9.75 -11.43
C ASP A 54 24.07 8.59 -11.91
N TYR A 55 23.26 8.01 -11.02
CA TYR A 55 22.40 6.84 -11.29
C TYR A 55 20.90 7.19 -11.25
N GLY A 56 20.58 8.47 -11.49
CA GLY A 56 19.20 8.95 -11.57
C GLY A 56 18.43 8.36 -12.76
N PRO A 57 17.09 8.42 -12.72
CA PRO A 57 16.27 7.87 -13.79
C PRO A 57 16.23 8.79 -15.00
N VAL A 58 16.17 8.22 -16.21
CA VAL A 58 16.17 8.96 -17.48
C VAL A 58 15.03 9.99 -17.60
N TRP A 59 13.90 9.74 -16.93
CA TRP A 59 12.72 10.60 -16.95
C TRP A 59 12.79 11.78 -15.96
N LEU A 60 13.75 11.80 -15.04
CA LEU A 60 13.93 12.89 -14.07
C LEU A 60 15.18 13.69 -14.45
N ARG A 61 15.07 15.02 -14.44
CA ARG A 61 16.24 15.87 -14.69
C ARG A 61 17.30 15.65 -13.61
N ARG A 62 18.57 15.63 -14.02
CA ARG A 62 19.72 15.34 -13.16
C ARG A 62 19.80 16.28 -11.95
N ASP A 63 19.54 17.56 -12.14
CA ASP A 63 19.56 18.57 -11.07
C ASP A 63 18.49 18.32 -10.00
N TYR A 64 17.29 17.87 -10.39
CA TYR A 64 16.26 17.46 -9.45
C TYR A 64 16.65 16.19 -8.70
N TRP A 65 17.20 15.20 -9.41
CA TRP A 65 17.69 13.97 -8.78
C TRP A 65 18.82 14.24 -7.77
N GLU A 66 19.80 15.04 -8.15
CA GLU A 66 20.89 15.47 -7.27
C GLU A 66 20.37 16.17 -6.01
N SER A 67 19.40 17.08 -6.19
CA SER A 67 18.75 17.78 -5.07
C SER A 67 18.04 16.81 -4.12
N LEU A 68 17.41 15.76 -4.65
CA LEU A 68 16.78 14.70 -3.86
C LEU A 68 17.82 13.88 -3.09
N CYS A 69 18.90 13.44 -3.75
CA CYS A 69 20.03 12.75 -3.11
C CYS A 69 20.59 13.55 -1.93
N LYS A 70 20.87 14.85 -2.13
CA LYS A 70 21.32 15.77 -1.08
C LYS A 70 20.32 15.85 0.07
N ARG A 71 19.03 15.99 -0.23
CA ARG A 71 17.97 16.05 0.79
C ARG A 71 17.89 14.76 1.60
N TRP A 72 17.96 13.60 0.95
CA TRP A 72 17.93 12.32 1.65
C TRP A 72 19.21 12.07 2.46
N ALA A 73 20.35 12.61 2.02
CA ALA A 73 21.60 12.55 2.75
C ALA A 73 21.58 13.38 4.06
N THR A 74 20.61 14.30 4.24
CA THR A 74 20.50 15.08 5.47
C THR A 74 20.23 14.19 6.69
N GLY A 75 20.89 14.49 7.81
CA GLY A 75 20.70 13.80 9.09
C GLY A 75 19.23 13.69 9.53
N PRO A 76 18.42 14.77 9.49
CA PRO A 76 17.01 14.70 9.85
C PRO A 76 16.20 13.72 8.99
N TRP A 77 16.49 13.63 7.68
CA TRP A 77 15.80 12.69 6.81
C TRP A 77 16.18 11.25 7.15
N GLN A 78 17.48 10.97 7.31
CA GLN A 78 17.96 9.64 7.66
C GLN A 78 17.43 9.17 9.02
N GLN A 79 17.37 10.06 10.02
CA GLN A 79 16.79 9.75 11.33
C GLN A 79 15.31 9.35 11.21
N ARG A 80 14.52 10.10 10.44
CA ARG A 80 13.11 9.75 10.17
C ARG A 80 12.98 8.42 9.43
N SER A 81 13.82 8.18 8.43
CA SER A 81 13.84 6.90 7.70
C SER A 81 14.18 5.73 8.61
N GLN A 82 15.19 5.88 9.47
CA GLN A 82 15.59 4.83 10.40
C GLN A 82 14.53 4.60 11.47
N ALA A 83 13.88 5.66 11.98
CA ALA A 83 12.76 5.53 12.90
C ALA A 83 11.59 4.77 12.26
N ALA A 84 11.25 5.05 11.01
CA ALA A 84 10.22 4.30 10.29
C ALA A 84 10.58 2.82 10.14
N ILE A 85 11.84 2.50 9.80
CA ILE A 85 12.32 1.11 9.74
C ILE A 85 12.21 0.43 11.11
N ARG A 86 12.63 1.10 12.19
CA ARG A 86 12.52 0.56 13.55
C ARG A 86 11.06 0.33 13.95
N ASN A 87 10.17 1.29 13.66
CA ASN A 87 8.74 1.16 13.98
C ASN A 87 8.08 -0.01 13.23
N ILE A 88 8.51 -0.28 11.99
CA ILE A 88 8.08 -1.47 11.25
C ILE A 88 8.65 -2.73 11.90
N ALA A 89 9.93 -2.71 12.28
CA ALA A 89 10.60 -3.87 12.88
C ALA A 89 10.11 -4.21 14.30
N THR A 90 9.60 -3.24 15.07
CA THR A 90 9.02 -3.49 16.40
C THR A 90 7.64 -4.13 16.36
N GLN A 91 6.96 -4.10 15.21
CA GLN A 91 5.64 -4.71 15.04
C GLN A 91 5.58 -5.46 13.69
N PRO A 92 6.40 -6.50 13.50
CA PRO A 92 6.50 -7.21 12.22
C PRO A 92 5.16 -7.85 11.82
N GLU A 93 4.35 -8.24 12.81
CA GLU A 93 3.09 -8.92 12.59
C GLU A 93 1.86 -8.03 12.41
N LYS A 94 1.90 -6.78 12.93
CA LYS A 94 0.72 -5.89 12.94
C LYS A 94 0.47 -5.16 11.61
N ASN A 95 1.37 -5.32 10.64
CA ASN A 95 1.36 -4.57 9.38
C ASN A 95 1.08 -5.43 8.14
N VAL A 96 0.74 -6.71 8.29
CA VAL A 96 0.60 -7.63 7.16
C VAL A 96 -0.87 -7.88 6.82
N HIS A 97 -1.39 -7.08 5.89
CA HIS A 97 -2.62 -7.38 5.16
C HIS A 97 -2.27 -8.03 3.82
N THR A 98 -2.93 -9.12 3.45
CA THR A 98 -2.73 -9.73 2.11
C THR A 98 -3.42 -8.94 0.99
N SER A 99 -4.26 -7.98 1.37
CA SER A 99 -5.14 -7.22 0.49
C SER A 99 -4.47 -6.04 -0.22
N GLY A 100 -3.19 -5.79 0.07
CA GLY A 100 -2.43 -4.70 -0.55
C GLY A 100 -3.01 -3.33 -0.19
N SER A 101 -3.07 -2.41 -1.15
CA SER A 101 -3.56 -1.04 -0.96
C SER A 101 -5.07 -0.86 -1.21
N VAL A 102 -5.83 -1.96 -1.28
CA VAL A 102 -7.28 -1.92 -1.49
C VAL A 102 -7.98 -1.72 -0.14
N SER A 103 -8.94 -0.81 -0.07
CA SER A 103 -9.66 -0.54 1.19
C SER A 103 -10.53 -1.72 1.65
N TYR A 104 -10.77 -1.79 2.96
CA TYR A 104 -11.63 -2.80 3.57
C TYR A 104 -13.06 -2.73 3.03
N ALA A 105 -13.59 -1.52 2.81
CA ALA A 105 -14.90 -1.30 2.19
C ALA A 105 -14.97 -1.85 0.76
N THR A 106 -13.90 -1.73 -0.02
CA THR A 106 -13.83 -2.31 -1.38
C THR A 106 -13.80 -3.83 -1.33
N HIS A 107 -13.06 -4.41 -0.38
CA HIS A 107 -13.05 -5.86 -0.16
C HIS A 107 -14.42 -6.38 0.30
N SER A 108 -15.10 -5.64 1.18
CA SER A 108 -16.47 -5.95 1.63
C SER A 108 -17.44 -6.01 0.46
N LYS A 109 -17.49 -4.97 -0.38
CA LYS A 109 -18.36 -4.94 -1.57
C LYS A 109 -18.11 -6.10 -2.53
N LYS A 110 -16.83 -6.45 -2.76
CA LYS A 110 -16.46 -7.61 -3.58
C LYS A 110 -16.93 -8.91 -2.95
N LEU A 111 -16.75 -9.06 -1.63
CA LEU A 111 -17.18 -10.25 -0.92
C LEU A 111 -18.71 -10.38 -0.86
N HIS A 112 -19.45 -9.27 -0.77
CA HIS A 112 -20.91 -9.27 -0.84
C HIS A 112 -21.40 -9.80 -2.19
N HIS A 113 -20.75 -9.35 -3.27
CA HIS A 113 -21.06 -9.83 -4.61
C HIS A 113 -20.70 -11.31 -4.77
N ASP A 114 -19.54 -11.75 -4.30
CA ASP A 114 -19.08 -13.13 -4.43
C ASP A 114 -19.93 -14.13 -3.59
N LEU A 115 -20.47 -13.69 -2.46
CA LEU A 115 -21.33 -14.52 -1.59
C LEU A 115 -22.82 -14.39 -1.90
N GLU A 116 -23.21 -13.44 -2.77
CA GLU A 116 -24.62 -13.06 -3.03
C GLU A 116 -25.42 -12.69 -1.75
N ARG A 117 -24.72 -12.29 -0.69
CA ARG A 117 -25.29 -11.84 0.59
C ARG A 117 -24.34 -10.89 1.30
N ALA A 118 -24.81 -10.22 2.36
CA ALA A 118 -23.93 -9.48 3.24
C ALA A 118 -22.86 -10.42 3.86
N SER A 119 -21.61 -9.98 3.83
CA SER A 119 -20.49 -10.68 4.45
C SER A 119 -20.37 -10.27 5.90
N THR A 120 -19.99 -11.22 6.76
CA THR A 120 -19.69 -10.89 8.15
C THR A 120 -18.31 -10.25 8.27
N PHE A 121 -18.06 -9.53 9.38
CA PHE A 121 -16.71 -9.04 9.70
C PHE A 121 -15.68 -10.17 9.66
N ARG A 122 -16.04 -11.35 10.19
CA ARG A 122 -15.13 -12.48 10.28
C ARG A 122 -14.75 -13.03 8.90
N GLU A 123 -15.71 -13.16 7.99
CA GLU A 123 -15.44 -13.61 6.61
C GLU A 123 -14.53 -12.63 5.86
N LEU A 124 -14.76 -11.33 6.07
CA LEU A 124 -13.94 -10.29 5.48
C LEU A 124 -12.53 -10.26 6.08
N PHE A 125 -12.41 -10.49 7.39
CA PHE A 125 -11.13 -10.59 8.09
C PHE A 125 -10.32 -11.78 7.58
N ASP A 126 -10.93 -12.97 7.51
CA ASP A 126 -10.30 -14.17 6.98
C ASP A 126 -9.81 -13.96 5.53
N ARG A 127 -10.65 -13.37 4.67
CA ARG A 127 -10.28 -13.07 3.26
C ARG A 127 -9.06 -12.15 3.15
N THR A 128 -8.85 -11.27 4.12
CA THR A 128 -7.83 -10.21 4.09
C THR A 128 -6.57 -10.56 4.90
N HIS A 129 -6.61 -11.63 5.70
CA HIS A 129 -5.54 -12.02 6.64
C HIS A 129 -5.13 -13.50 6.56
N LYS A 130 -5.83 -14.36 5.80
CA LYS A 130 -5.37 -15.71 5.45
C LYS A 130 -4.59 -15.71 4.14
N ARG A 131 -3.69 -16.67 4.00
CA ARG A 131 -2.93 -16.88 2.75
C ARG A 131 -3.86 -17.47 1.69
N LYS A 132 -3.80 -16.97 0.45
CA LYS A 132 -4.67 -17.46 -0.62
C LYS A 132 -4.44 -18.96 -0.87
N GLY A 133 -5.48 -19.77 -0.73
CA GLY A 133 -5.44 -21.22 -0.95
C GLY A 133 -4.90 -22.04 0.24
N MET A 134 -4.69 -21.39 1.40
CA MET A 134 -4.36 -22.04 2.67
C MET A 134 -5.31 -21.49 3.74
N ASP A 135 -5.59 -22.27 4.78
CA ASP A 135 -6.43 -21.81 5.89
C ASP A 135 -5.64 -21.06 6.98
N ASP A 136 -4.32 -20.99 6.82
CA ASP A 136 -3.42 -20.36 7.79
C ASP A 136 -3.43 -18.83 7.68
N TYR A 137 -3.43 -18.19 8.85
CA TYR A 137 -3.22 -16.75 8.96
C TYR A 137 -1.80 -16.36 8.55
N VAL A 138 -1.68 -15.14 8.03
CA VAL A 138 -0.40 -14.63 7.54
C VAL A 138 0.53 -14.28 8.70
N THR A 139 -0.03 -13.94 9.87
CA THR A 139 0.70 -13.60 11.09
C THR A 139 0.02 -14.20 12.33
N GLU A 140 0.79 -14.45 13.40
CA GLU A 140 0.27 -14.96 14.67
C GLU A 140 -0.71 -13.95 15.28
N SER A 141 -0.38 -12.67 15.22
CA SER A 141 -1.26 -11.57 15.62
C SER A 141 -2.64 -11.61 14.95
N ALA A 142 -2.73 -11.95 13.66
CA ALA A 142 -4.01 -12.07 12.97
C ALA A 142 -4.83 -13.26 13.52
N CYS A 143 -4.17 -14.38 13.84
CA CYS A 143 -4.78 -15.52 14.50
C CYS A 143 -5.33 -15.12 15.89
N THR A 144 -4.52 -14.44 16.71
CA THR A 144 -4.96 -13.98 18.05
C THR A 144 -6.13 -13.01 17.99
N ILE A 145 -6.15 -12.10 17.01
CA ILE A 145 -7.28 -11.17 16.80
C ILE A 145 -8.55 -11.94 16.45
N ALA A 146 -8.45 -12.90 15.53
CA ALA A 146 -9.55 -13.78 15.16
C ALA A 146 -10.09 -14.57 16.37
N GLU A 147 -9.23 -15.26 17.11
CA GLU A 147 -9.64 -16.02 18.29
C GLU A 147 -10.28 -15.14 19.37
N THR A 148 -9.72 -13.95 19.59
CA THR A 148 -10.28 -12.98 20.54
C THR A 148 -11.65 -12.50 20.07
N TYR A 149 -11.80 -12.20 18.78
CA TYR A 149 -13.09 -11.83 18.19
C TYR A 149 -14.14 -12.93 18.41
N ASP A 150 -13.82 -14.18 18.08
CA ASP A 150 -14.74 -15.32 18.23
C ASP A 150 -15.17 -15.50 19.69
N ARG A 151 -14.22 -15.43 20.63
CA ARG A 151 -14.50 -15.48 22.07
C ARG A 151 -15.42 -14.33 22.50
N THR A 152 -15.12 -13.10 22.10
CA THR A 152 -15.95 -11.94 22.48
C THR A 152 -17.34 -12.00 21.87
N MET A 153 -17.48 -12.52 20.63
CA MET A 153 -18.78 -12.72 20.02
C MET A 153 -19.59 -13.79 20.76
N ALA A 154 -18.96 -14.91 21.12
CA ALA A 154 -19.62 -15.97 21.89
C ALA A 154 -20.05 -15.51 23.30
N GLU A 155 -19.27 -14.64 23.95
CA GLU A 155 -19.59 -14.08 25.27
C GLU A 155 -20.70 -13.03 25.23
N ARG A 156 -20.78 -12.23 24.16
CA ARG A 156 -21.67 -11.05 24.07
C ARG A 156 -22.96 -11.32 23.31
N TYR A 157 -22.95 -12.28 22.39
CA TYR A 157 -24.04 -12.55 21.48
C TYR A 157 -24.33 -14.04 21.46
N THR A 158 -25.24 -14.49 22.33
CA THR A 158 -25.88 -15.80 22.19
C THR A 158 -26.89 -15.77 21.03
N GLU A 159 -27.22 -16.94 20.47
CA GLU A 159 -28.00 -17.13 19.25
C GLU A 159 -29.18 -16.14 19.11
N GLY A 160 -29.16 -15.32 18.06
CA GLY A 160 -30.27 -14.44 17.66
C GLY A 160 -30.02 -12.93 17.74
N THR A 161 -28.83 -12.49 18.17
CA THR A 161 -28.52 -11.05 18.20
C THR A 161 -27.81 -10.60 16.92
N PRO A 162 -28.28 -9.55 16.21
CA PRO A 162 -27.63 -9.07 14.99
C PRO A 162 -26.21 -8.56 15.28
N GLN A 163 -25.23 -8.99 14.48
CA GLN A 163 -23.89 -8.40 14.50
C GLN A 163 -23.97 -6.93 14.07
N PRO A 164 -23.15 -6.04 14.65
CA PRO A 164 -23.08 -4.66 14.20
C PRO A 164 -22.64 -4.60 12.73
N ASP A 165 -23.27 -3.71 11.97
CA ASP A 165 -22.88 -3.45 10.58
C ASP A 165 -21.44 -2.92 10.55
N LEU A 166 -20.72 -3.23 9.48
CA LEU A 166 -19.35 -2.76 9.32
C LEU A 166 -19.38 -1.25 9.08
N ASP A 167 -18.72 -0.48 9.96
CA ASP A 167 -18.61 0.98 9.79
C ASP A 167 -18.17 1.30 8.36
N ALA A 168 -19.04 2.00 7.63
CA ALA A 168 -18.89 2.29 6.21
C ALA A 168 -17.76 3.29 5.90
N ASP A 169 -17.14 3.86 6.94
CA ASP A 169 -16.16 4.93 6.87
C ASP A 169 -14.81 4.49 7.46
N ALA A 170 -14.01 3.80 6.65
CA ALA A 170 -12.58 3.58 6.87
C ALA A 170 -11.77 3.79 5.58
#